data_AF-A0A329TJD9-F1
#
_entry.id   AF-A0A329TJD9-F1
#
_cell.length_a   1.000
_cell.length_b   1.000
_cell.length_c   1.000
_cell.angle_alpha   90.00
_cell.angle_beta   90.00
_cell.angle_gamma   90.00
#
_symmetry.space_group_name_H-M   'P 1'
#
loop_
_entity.id
_entity.type
_entity.pdbx_description
1 polymer ?
#
loop_
_entity_poly.entity_id
_entity_poly.type
_entity_poly.pdbx_seq_one_letter_code
_entity_poly.pdbx_strand_id
1 'polypeptide(L)'
;MSLFPSANDFKAGPGVEKDAPRKTGVGRFFELVGRDMSSMFLANLLTCLGFLPVICLVYIGFLMNSLPVMLVSAAVGGILAGPALAGMYDTVLRALRDEAGYWWTTYRKAFKRNFKASILPGVLYCVVVTVQIFFVYFCFNMLYHGTNVGVPMWVATVLNLLLLHMLFSYMWPQVVLLDQPLFQTLKNSVNCMIAFLPHALAASVVTILFWGLVILCMPLGLLLMLVFGFWFQVEVCCQIVYGDLDRVFHIEEKIQKLHDAELEAELAAERGEDEE
;
A
#
# COMPACT_ATOMS: atom_id res chain seq x y z
N MET A 1 21.25 3.58 22.51
CA MET A 1 19.82 3.68 22.13
C MET A 1 19.15 2.42 22.62
N SER A 2 18.22 2.56 23.57
CA SER A 2 17.58 1.46 24.31
C SER A 2 16.81 0.50 23.39
N LEU A 3 16.93 -0.80 23.67
CA LEU A 3 16.25 -1.92 23.00
C LEU A 3 14.81 -2.15 23.52
N PHE A 4 14.37 -1.36 24.50
CA PHE A 4 13.06 -1.41 25.12
C PHE A 4 12.30 -0.09 24.92
N PRO A 5 10.99 -0.12 24.65
CA PRO A 5 10.16 1.08 24.56
C PRO A 5 10.22 1.85 25.87
N SER A 6 10.42 3.17 25.80
CA SER A 6 10.32 4.06 26.97
C SER A 6 9.05 4.90 26.87
N ALA A 7 8.56 5.44 28.00
CA ALA A 7 7.39 6.31 28.05
C ALA A 7 7.46 7.52 27.07
N ASN A 8 8.67 7.91 26.63
CA ASN A 8 8.89 8.96 25.64
C ASN A 8 8.57 8.55 24.19
N ASP A 9 8.39 7.25 23.90
CA ASP A 9 7.95 6.74 22.58
C ASP A 9 6.44 6.96 22.34
N PHE A 10 5.69 7.35 23.38
CA PHE A 10 4.27 7.70 23.33
C PHE A 10 4.03 9.22 23.25
N LYS A 11 5.04 10.02 22.88
CA LYS A 11 4.83 11.45 22.62
C LYS A 11 3.72 11.61 21.59
N ALA A 12 2.70 12.38 21.96
CA ALA A 12 1.64 12.80 21.05
C ALA A 12 2.30 13.42 19.80
N GLY A 13 1.98 12.86 18.62
CA GLY A 13 2.39 13.45 17.34
C GLY A 13 1.87 14.88 17.21
N PRO A 14 2.29 15.65 16.18
CA PRO A 14 1.81 17.01 15.97
C PRO A 14 0.28 17.00 15.93
N GLY A 15 -0.32 17.52 17.00
CA GLY A 15 -1.72 17.26 17.32
C GLY A 15 -2.65 17.96 16.35
N VAL A 16 -3.54 17.19 15.72
CA VAL A 16 -4.80 17.72 15.22
C VAL A 16 -5.72 17.83 16.44
N GLU A 17 -6.43 18.96 16.60
CA GLU A 17 -7.43 19.10 17.65
C GLU A 17 -8.42 17.93 17.54
N LYS A 18 -8.66 17.21 18.65
CA LYS A 18 -9.54 16.03 18.68
C LYS A 18 -10.96 16.33 18.16
N ASP A 19 -11.37 17.59 18.20
CA ASP A 19 -12.71 18.07 17.85
C ASP A 19 -12.79 18.82 16.50
N ALA A 20 -11.68 18.94 15.76
CA ALA A 20 -11.71 19.60 14.45
C ALA A 20 -12.31 18.66 13.38
N PRO A 21 -13.30 19.12 12.58
CA PRO A 21 -13.86 18.30 11.52
C PRO A 21 -12.76 17.95 10.50
N ARG A 22 -12.61 16.65 10.21
CA ARG A 22 -11.63 16.16 9.23
C ARG A 22 -11.86 16.85 7.89
N LYS A 23 -10.81 17.45 7.34
CA LYS A 23 -10.85 18.00 5.97
C LYS A 23 -11.07 16.85 4.98
N THR A 24 -11.66 17.18 3.83
CA THR A 24 -11.91 16.22 2.74
C THR A 24 -11.14 16.62 1.48
N GLY A 25 -10.84 15.63 0.64
CA GLY A 25 -10.17 15.82 -0.65
C GLY A 25 -8.77 16.43 -0.53
N VAL A 26 -8.45 17.38 -1.41
CA VAL A 26 -7.11 17.99 -1.53
C VAL A 26 -6.66 18.70 -0.24
N GLY A 27 -7.59 19.26 0.53
CA GLY A 27 -7.27 19.88 1.82
C GLY A 27 -6.77 18.86 2.85
N ARG A 28 -7.27 17.62 2.79
CA ARG A 28 -6.81 16.51 3.64
C ARG A 28 -5.43 16.03 3.23
N PHE A 29 -5.17 15.94 1.92
CA PHE A 29 -3.85 15.61 1.37
C PHE A 29 -2.75 16.51 1.94
N PHE A 30 -2.89 17.82 1.80
CA PHE A 30 -1.85 18.76 2.28
C PHE A 30 -1.72 18.78 3.80
N GLU A 31 -2.80 18.52 4.53
CA GLU A 31 -2.75 18.38 5.99
C GLU A 31 -1.93 17.16 6.41
N LEU A 32 -2.18 16.01 5.79
CA LEU A 32 -1.46 14.77 6.07
C LEU A 32 0.01 14.87 5.64
N VAL A 33 0.29 15.46 4.48
CA VAL A 33 1.67 15.74 4.06
C VAL A 33 2.34 16.71 5.04
N GLY A 34 1.67 17.78 5.46
CA GLY A 34 2.23 18.71 6.44
C GLY A 34 2.56 18.06 7.79
N ARG A 35 1.71 17.13 8.25
CA ARG A 35 1.84 16.49 9.56
C ARG A 35 2.75 15.27 9.58
N ASP A 36 2.56 14.35 8.63
CA ASP A 36 3.10 12.99 8.67
C ASP A 36 4.08 12.67 7.53
N MET A 37 4.46 13.66 6.70
CA MET A 37 5.37 13.45 5.57
C MET A 37 6.67 12.76 5.96
N SER A 38 7.26 13.09 7.12
CA SER A 38 8.50 12.45 7.56
C SER A 38 8.33 10.93 7.77
N SER A 39 7.25 10.53 8.44
CA SER A 39 6.90 9.13 8.66
C SER A 39 6.61 8.40 7.35
N MET A 40 5.82 9.01 6.46
CA MET A 40 5.49 8.44 5.14
C MET A 40 6.73 8.30 4.25
N PHE A 41 7.62 9.29 4.29
CA PHE A 41 8.87 9.28 3.53
C PHE A 41 9.85 8.20 4.04
N LEU A 42 10.00 8.06 5.37
CA LEU A 42 10.85 7.01 5.94
C LEU A 42 10.30 5.61 5.64
N ALA A 43 8.98 5.43 5.72
CA ALA A 43 8.33 4.20 5.29
C ALA A 43 8.58 3.92 3.78
N ASN A 44 8.53 4.96 2.93
CA ASN A 44 8.86 4.83 1.51
C ASN A 44 10.27 4.29 1.29
N LEU A 45 11.27 4.83 1.98
CA LEU A 45 12.65 4.36 1.83
C LEU A 45 12.79 2.88 2.19
N LEU A 46 12.12 2.43 3.26
CA LEU A 46 12.11 1.02 3.63
C LEU A 46 11.38 0.15 2.60
N THR A 47 10.29 0.65 2.02
CA THR A 47 9.59 -0.03 0.91
C THR A 47 10.47 -0.11 -0.32
N CYS A 48 11.16 0.96 -0.72
CA CYS A 48 12.13 0.94 -1.80
C CYS A 48 13.24 -0.09 -1.56
N LEU A 49 13.77 -0.17 -0.34
CA LEU A 49 14.75 -1.20 0.04
C LEU A 49 14.18 -2.61 -0.02
N GLY A 50 12.92 -2.81 0.40
CA GLY A 50 12.23 -4.09 0.31
C GLY A 50 11.94 -4.53 -1.13
N PHE A 51 11.71 -3.58 -2.04
CA PHE A 51 11.50 -3.83 -3.47
C PHE A 51 12.80 -3.98 -4.27
N LEU A 52 13.93 -3.47 -3.76
CA LEU A 52 15.21 -3.48 -4.47
C LEU A 52 15.63 -4.88 -4.95
N PRO A 53 15.56 -5.96 -4.13
CA PRO A 53 15.88 -7.31 -4.61
C PRO A 53 14.98 -7.76 -5.77
N VAL A 54 13.69 -7.42 -5.72
CA VAL A 54 12.72 -7.78 -6.76
C VAL A 54 13.07 -7.07 -8.07
N ILE A 55 13.33 -5.77 -7.99
CA ILE A 55 13.70 -4.94 -9.14
C ILE A 55 14.99 -5.48 -9.78
N CYS A 56 16.01 -5.76 -8.98
CA CYS A 56 17.28 -6.31 -9.47
C CYS A 56 17.11 -7.69 -10.13
N LEU A 57 16.39 -8.62 -9.49
CA LEU A 57 16.21 -9.98 -10.03
C LEU A 57 15.34 -10.00 -11.29
N VAL A 58 14.23 -9.24 -11.30
CA VAL A 58 13.37 -9.12 -12.49
C VAL A 58 14.14 -8.46 -13.64
N TYR A 59 14.98 -7.46 -13.36
CA TYR A 59 15.85 -6.84 -14.36
C TYR A 59 16.85 -7.84 -14.95
N ILE A 60 17.44 -8.72 -14.14
CA ILE A 60 18.30 -9.82 -14.64
C ILE A 60 17.49 -10.75 -15.57
N GLY A 61 16.28 -11.14 -15.17
CA GLY A 61 15.41 -11.96 -16.02
C GLY A 61 15.07 -11.28 -17.35
N PHE A 62 14.90 -9.96 -17.32
CA PHE A 62 14.67 -9.14 -18.51
C PHE A 62 15.90 -9.10 -19.42
N LEU A 63 17.11 -8.92 -18.87
CA LEU A 63 18.37 -9.00 -19.63
C LEU A 63 18.59 -10.37 -20.26
N MET A 64 18.14 -11.44 -19.60
CA MET A 64 18.17 -12.80 -20.11
C MET A 64 17.04 -13.11 -21.12
N ASN A 65 16.13 -12.16 -21.35
CA ASN A 65 14.94 -12.32 -22.21
C ASN A 65 14.14 -13.60 -21.88
N SER A 66 14.00 -13.91 -20.59
CA SER A 66 13.38 -15.16 -20.12
C SER A 66 12.25 -14.86 -19.14
N LEU A 67 11.02 -14.98 -19.64
CA LEU A 67 9.81 -14.79 -18.84
C LEU A 67 9.78 -15.70 -17.60
N PRO A 68 10.10 -17.01 -17.66
CA PRO A 68 10.14 -17.86 -16.47
C PRO A 68 11.09 -17.34 -15.38
N VAL A 69 12.27 -16.84 -15.77
CA VAL A 69 13.24 -16.27 -14.82
C VAL A 69 12.68 -15.01 -14.18
N MET A 70 12.01 -14.14 -14.95
CA MET A 70 11.34 -12.96 -14.42
C MET A 70 10.24 -13.33 -13.41
N LEU A 71 9.42 -14.34 -13.70
CA LEU A 71 8.32 -14.76 -12.81
C LEU A 71 8.82 -15.39 -11.51
N VAL A 72 9.84 -16.25 -11.58
CA VAL A 72 10.47 -16.83 -10.38
C VAL A 72 11.11 -15.73 -9.54
N SER A 73 11.80 -14.78 -10.19
CA SER A 73 12.39 -13.61 -9.54
C SER A 73 11.35 -12.76 -8.83
N ALA A 74 10.23 -12.49 -9.49
CA ALA A 74 9.11 -11.75 -8.92
C ALA A 74 8.48 -12.46 -7.73
N ALA A 75 8.33 -13.80 -7.81
CA ALA A 75 7.79 -14.59 -6.72
C ALA A 75 8.72 -14.60 -5.49
N VAL A 76 10.01 -14.83 -5.68
CA VAL A 76 11.00 -14.79 -4.59
C VAL A 76 11.09 -13.40 -3.98
N GLY A 77 11.14 -12.37 -4.82
CA GLY A 77 11.18 -10.98 -4.39
C GLY A 77 9.91 -10.53 -3.64
N GLY A 78 8.75 -11.02 -4.07
CA GLY A 78 7.45 -10.71 -3.45
C GLY A 78 7.32 -11.11 -1.98
N ILE A 79 8.12 -12.07 -1.52
CA ILE A 79 8.17 -12.49 -0.11
C ILE A 79 8.64 -11.34 0.79
N LEU A 80 9.58 -10.52 0.32
CA LEU A 80 10.09 -9.35 1.06
C LEU A 80 9.30 -8.09 0.71
N ALA A 81 8.96 -7.90 -0.57
CA ALA A 81 8.26 -6.72 -1.03
C ALA A 81 6.83 -6.62 -0.46
N GLY A 82 6.15 -7.74 -0.24
CA GLY A 82 4.81 -7.78 0.35
C GLY A 82 4.74 -7.15 1.74
N PRO A 83 5.53 -7.64 2.73
CA PRO A 83 5.61 -7.02 4.06
C PRO A 83 6.06 -5.56 4.04
N ALA A 84 7.01 -5.22 3.16
CA ALA A 84 7.49 -3.84 3.03
C ALA A 84 6.40 -2.89 2.49
N LEU A 85 5.55 -3.37 1.58
CA LEU A 85 4.39 -2.64 1.07
C LEU A 85 3.28 -2.55 2.12
N ALA A 86 3.00 -3.64 2.84
CA ALA A 86 2.02 -3.65 3.92
C ALA A 86 2.38 -2.64 5.03
N GLY A 87 3.66 -2.46 5.36
CA GLY A 87 4.12 -1.43 6.29
C GLY A 87 3.88 0.00 5.78
N MET A 88 4.00 0.24 4.47
CA MET A 88 3.68 1.53 3.85
C MET A 88 2.18 1.84 3.92
N TYR A 89 1.34 0.89 3.50
CA TYR A 89 -0.11 1.03 3.58
C TYR A 89 -0.57 1.28 5.01
N ASP A 90 -0.02 0.53 5.96
CA ASP A 90 -0.31 0.70 7.37
C ASP A 90 0.08 2.09 7.90
N THR A 91 1.26 2.60 7.53
CA THR A 91 1.69 3.97 7.89
C THR A 91 0.72 5.02 7.34
N VAL A 92 0.33 4.90 6.07
CA VAL A 92 -0.62 5.83 5.42
C VAL A 92 -2.00 5.75 6.04
N LEU A 93 -2.50 4.54 6.31
CA LEU A 93 -3.83 4.33 6.88
C LEU A 93 -3.90 4.81 8.32
N ARG A 94 -2.81 4.72 9.10
CA ARG A 94 -2.72 5.36 10.42
C ARG A 94 -2.76 6.88 10.32
N ALA A 95 -2.00 7.46 9.40
CA ALA A 95 -2.02 8.89 9.16
C ALA A 95 -3.44 9.36 8.74
N LEU A 96 -4.10 8.63 7.84
CA LEU A 96 -5.48 8.93 7.42
C LEU A 96 -6.48 8.91 8.58
N ARG A 97 -6.24 8.05 9.58
CA ARG A 97 -7.08 7.90 10.79
C ARG A 97 -6.66 8.80 11.94
N ASP A 98 -5.62 9.61 11.77
CA ASP A 98 -5.05 10.47 12.82
C ASP A 98 -4.55 9.68 14.06
N GLU A 99 -4.10 8.43 13.86
CA GLU A 99 -3.54 7.63 14.95
C GLU A 99 -2.18 8.17 15.40
N ALA A 100 -2.07 8.55 16.67
CA ALA A 100 -0.83 9.03 17.26
C ALA A 100 0.13 7.87 17.57
N GLY A 101 1.42 8.07 17.32
CA GLY A 101 2.45 7.15 17.75
C GLY A 101 3.81 7.45 17.12
N TYR A 102 4.89 7.09 17.81
CA TYR A 102 6.21 7.19 17.21
C TYR A 102 6.30 6.27 15.97
N TRP A 103 6.77 6.83 14.86
CA TRP A 103 6.64 6.17 13.56
C TRP A 103 7.36 4.82 13.50
N TRP A 104 8.56 4.71 14.11
CA TRP A 104 9.38 3.50 13.98
C TRP A 104 8.83 2.35 14.82
N THR A 105 8.35 2.62 16.02
CA THR A 105 7.74 1.59 16.90
C THR A 105 6.48 1.04 16.25
N THR A 106 5.62 1.93 15.74
CA THR A 106 4.38 1.55 15.03
C THR A 106 4.68 0.81 13.73
N TYR A 107 5.59 1.29 12.88
CA TYR A 107 6.02 0.62 11.65
C TYR A 107 6.57 -0.78 11.93
N ARG A 108 7.48 -0.93 12.90
CA ARG A 108 8.08 -2.23 13.24
C ARG A 108 7.03 -3.23 13.76
N LYS A 109 6.07 -2.77 14.55
CA LYS A 109 4.96 -3.60 15.04
C LYS A 109 4.07 -4.05 13.88
N ALA A 110 3.71 -3.14 12.99
CA ALA A 110 2.91 -3.43 11.81
C ALA A 110 3.59 -4.38 10.84
N PHE A 111 4.88 -4.15 10.54
CA PHE A 111 5.67 -5.02 9.69
C PHE A 111 5.67 -6.47 10.22
N LYS A 112 5.88 -6.66 11.53
CA LYS A 112 5.87 -7.99 12.15
C LYS A 112 4.48 -8.63 12.16
N ARG A 113 3.43 -7.87 12.50
CA ARG A 113 2.04 -8.36 12.54
C ARG A 113 1.60 -8.83 11.15
N ASN A 114 1.84 -7.99 10.15
CA ASN A 114 1.36 -8.21 8.79
C ASN A 114 2.31 -9.09 7.98
N PHE A 115 3.49 -9.47 8.50
CA PHE A 115 4.51 -10.20 7.74
C PHE A 115 3.96 -11.47 7.08
N LYS A 116 3.33 -12.36 7.86
CA LYS A 116 2.80 -13.62 7.33
C LYS A 116 1.60 -13.41 6.41
N ALA A 117 0.71 -12.49 6.77
CA ALA A 117 -0.50 -12.20 6.00
C ALA A 117 -0.19 -11.53 4.64
N SER A 118 0.91 -10.78 4.55
CA SER A 118 1.29 -10.01 3.35
C SER A 118 2.21 -10.74 2.37
N ILE A 119 2.82 -11.88 2.75
CA ILE A 119 3.67 -12.66 1.83
C ILE A 119 2.88 -13.12 0.61
N LEU A 120 1.74 -13.80 0.80
CA LEU A 120 0.98 -14.35 -0.33
C LEU A 120 0.37 -13.25 -1.23
N PRO A 121 -0.27 -12.19 -0.70
CA PRO A 121 -0.65 -11.03 -1.51
C PRO A 121 0.56 -10.37 -2.21
N GLY A 122 1.71 -10.28 -1.55
CA GLY A 122 2.93 -9.68 -2.10
C GLY A 122 3.51 -10.47 -3.27
N VAL A 123 3.61 -11.80 -3.14
CA VAL A 123 4.02 -12.71 -4.23
C VAL A 123 3.08 -12.56 -5.42
N LEU A 124 1.77 -12.62 -5.17
CA LEU A 124 0.75 -12.46 -6.22
C LEU A 124 0.88 -11.10 -6.91
N TYR A 125 1.01 -10.02 -6.14
CA TYR A 125 1.17 -8.68 -6.67
C TYR A 125 2.43 -8.55 -7.54
N CYS A 126 3.60 -8.97 -7.05
CA CYS A 126 4.85 -8.87 -7.79
C CYS A 126 4.83 -9.71 -9.09
N VAL A 127 4.27 -10.92 -9.05
CA VAL A 127 4.13 -11.77 -10.25
C VAL A 127 3.22 -11.10 -11.28
N VAL A 128 2.04 -10.61 -10.86
CA VAL A 128 1.10 -9.93 -11.74
C VAL A 128 1.71 -8.68 -12.38
N VAL A 129 2.34 -7.82 -11.57
CA VAL A 129 2.99 -6.59 -12.07
C VAL A 129 4.13 -6.93 -13.04
N THR A 130 4.89 -8.00 -12.77
CA THR A 130 5.96 -8.44 -13.68
C THR A 130 5.41 -8.93 -15.02
N VAL A 131 4.30 -9.67 -15.02
CA VAL A 131 3.58 -10.06 -16.25
C VAL A 131 3.11 -8.81 -17.00
N GLN A 132 2.56 -7.83 -16.30
CA GLN A 132 2.10 -6.57 -16.92
C GLN A 132 3.23 -5.80 -17.57
N ILE A 133 4.35 -5.62 -16.87
CA ILE A 133 5.55 -4.95 -17.42
C ILE A 133 6.03 -5.69 -18.66
N PHE A 134 6.09 -7.02 -18.62
CA PHE A 134 6.48 -7.83 -19.77
C PHE A 134 5.52 -7.67 -20.95
N PHE A 135 4.20 -7.70 -20.72
CA PHE A 135 3.20 -7.54 -21.78
C PHE A 135 3.29 -6.16 -22.46
N VAL A 136 3.42 -5.09 -21.66
CA VAL A 136 3.59 -3.73 -22.18
C VAL A 136 4.88 -3.65 -22.99
N TYR A 137 5.99 -4.15 -22.45
CA TYR A 137 7.26 -4.19 -23.17
C TYR A 137 7.17 -4.98 -24.48
N PHE A 138 6.57 -6.17 -24.46
CA PHE A 138 6.39 -7.01 -25.64
C PHE A 138 5.60 -6.29 -26.74
N CYS A 139 4.53 -5.58 -26.37
CA CYS A 139 3.73 -4.83 -27.34
C CYS A 139 4.54 -3.69 -27.99
N PHE A 140 5.31 -2.95 -27.20
CA PHE A 140 6.19 -1.89 -27.74
C PHE A 140 7.36 -2.44 -28.55
N ASN A 141 7.94 -3.58 -28.14
CA ASN A 141 9.04 -4.23 -28.85
C ASN A 141 8.61 -4.71 -30.25
N MET A 142 7.44 -5.36 -30.35
CA MET A 142 6.85 -5.75 -31.64
C MET A 142 6.62 -4.54 -32.55
N LEU A 143 6.08 -3.44 -32.00
CA LEU A 143 5.85 -2.22 -32.75
C LEU A 143 7.15 -1.59 -33.24
N TYR A 144 8.20 -1.58 -32.41
CA TYR A 144 9.53 -1.09 -32.76
C TYR A 144 10.15 -1.88 -33.91
N HIS A 145 9.93 -3.20 -33.97
CA HIS A 145 10.36 -4.06 -35.07
C HIS A 145 9.40 -4.06 -36.28
N GLY A 146 8.46 -3.11 -36.36
CA GLY A 146 7.57 -2.92 -37.50
C GLY A 146 6.37 -3.85 -37.54
N THR A 147 6.15 -4.67 -36.52
CA THR A 147 4.95 -5.52 -36.40
C THR A 147 3.88 -4.77 -35.62
N ASN A 148 2.81 -4.34 -36.31
CA ASN A 148 1.70 -3.69 -35.63
C ASN A 148 0.96 -4.70 -34.75
N VAL A 149 0.96 -4.43 -33.45
CA VAL A 149 0.21 -5.19 -32.46
C VAL A 149 -1.26 -4.79 -32.63
N GLY A 150 -2.08 -5.69 -33.16
CA GLY A 150 -3.47 -5.40 -33.51
C GLY A 150 -4.26 -4.77 -32.34
N VAL A 151 -5.23 -3.91 -32.68
CA VAL A 151 -6.07 -3.17 -31.71
C VAL A 151 -6.59 -4.04 -30.53
N PRO A 152 -7.06 -5.28 -30.74
CA PRO A 152 -7.53 -6.12 -29.64
C PRO A 152 -6.49 -6.38 -28.54
N MET A 153 -5.21 -6.49 -28.90
CA MET A 153 -4.12 -6.74 -27.94
C MET A 153 -3.83 -5.50 -27.09
N TRP A 154 -3.88 -4.30 -27.68
CA TRP A 154 -3.76 -3.05 -26.92
C TRP A 154 -4.93 -2.88 -25.95
N VAL A 155 -6.16 -3.14 -26.41
CA VAL A 155 -7.34 -3.10 -25.55
C VAL A 155 -7.21 -4.09 -24.39
N ALA A 156 -6.78 -5.33 -24.66
CA ALA A 156 -6.55 -6.34 -23.62
C ALA A 156 -5.48 -5.90 -22.62
N THR A 157 -4.39 -5.29 -23.09
CA THR A 157 -3.29 -4.81 -22.23
C THR A 157 -3.76 -3.68 -21.32
N VAL A 158 -4.47 -2.69 -21.86
CA VAL A 158 -5.01 -1.57 -21.08
C VAL A 158 -6.05 -2.04 -20.07
N LEU A 159 -6.97 -2.93 -20.46
CA LEU A 159 -7.96 -3.51 -19.55
C LEU A 159 -7.30 -4.35 -18.45
N ASN A 160 -6.27 -5.13 -18.78
CA ASN A 160 -5.52 -5.89 -17.79
C ASN A 160 -4.86 -4.97 -16.75
N LEU A 161 -4.22 -3.88 -17.19
CA LEU A 161 -3.64 -2.87 -16.31
C LEU A 161 -4.71 -2.25 -15.40
N LEU A 162 -5.80 -1.75 -15.98
CA LEU A 162 -6.86 -1.10 -15.21
C LEU A 162 -7.49 -2.04 -14.19
N LEU A 163 -7.96 -3.21 -14.61
CA LEU A 163 -8.71 -4.13 -13.73
C LEU A 163 -7.87 -4.64 -12.56
N LEU A 164 -6.59 -4.99 -12.78
CA LEU A 164 -5.76 -5.50 -11.70
C LEU A 164 -5.32 -4.39 -10.73
N HIS A 165 -5.07 -3.17 -11.22
CA HIS A 165 -4.79 -2.04 -10.33
C HIS A 165 -6.03 -1.62 -9.53
N MET A 166 -7.24 -1.71 -10.11
CA MET A 166 -8.50 -1.53 -9.38
C MET A 166 -8.68 -2.59 -8.28
N LEU A 167 -8.32 -3.84 -8.55
CA LEU A 167 -8.36 -4.90 -7.55
C LEU A 167 -7.37 -4.62 -6.41
N PHE A 168 -6.12 -4.28 -6.77
CA PHE A 168 -5.06 -4.05 -5.78
C PHE A 168 -5.27 -2.81 -4.92
N SER A 169 -5.95 -1.77 -5.43
CA SER A 169 -6.27 -0.58 -4.63
C SER A 169 -7.17 -0.90 -3.44
N TYR A 170 -8.06 -1.89 -3.55
CA TYR A 170 -8.89 -2.37 -2.43
C TYR A 170 -8.25 -3.51 -1.65
N MET A 171 -7.45 -4.36 -2.29
CA MET A 171 -6.83 -5.51 -1.63
C MET A 171 -5.83 -5.08 -0.55
N TRP A 172 -4.92 -4.15 -0.85
CA TRP A 172 -3.85 -3.78 0.07
C TRP A 172 -4.33 -3.15 1.38
N PRO A 173 -5.27 -2.17 1.37
CA PRO A 173 -5.85 -1.69 2.60
C PRO A 173 -6.54 -2.79 3.41
N GLN A 174 -7.23 -3.73 2.75
CA GLN A 174 -7.87 -4.85 3.43
C GLN A 174 -6.86 -5.82 4.05
N VAL A 175 -5.72 -6.11 3.39
CA VAL A 175 -4.64 -6.93 3.98
C VAL A 175 -4.10 -6.33 5.29
N VAL A 176 -4.14 -5.00 5.41
CA VAL A 176 -3.62 -4.28 6.58
C VAL A 176 -4.68 -4.08 7.67
N LEU A 177 -5.93 -3.79 7.28
CA LEU A 177 -7.01 -3.44 8.20
C LEU A 177 -7.87 -4.63 8.61
N LEU A 178 -7.97 -5.65 7.76
CA LEU A 178 -8.84 -6.80 7.95
C LEU A 178 -7.98 -8.06 8.12
N ASP A 179 -7.99 -8.65 9.32
CA ASP A 179 -7.35 -9.94 9.60
C ASP A 179 -8.16 -11.09 8.96
N GLN A 180 -8.10 -11.20 7.62
CA GLN A 180 -8.88 -12.15 6.82
C GLN A 180 -7.99 -12.96 5.86
N PRO A 181 -8.38 -14.18 5.48
CA PRO A 181 -7.63 -14.98 4.52
C PRO A 181 -7.68 -14.37 3.11
N LEU A 182 -6.59 -14.51 2.33
CA LEU A 182 -6.43 -13.86 1.02
C LEU A 182 -7.62 -14.09 0.06
N PHE A 183 -8.18 -15.30 0.01
CA PHE A 183 -9.31 -15.57 -0.89
C PHE A 183 -10.54 -14.73 -0.54
N GLN A 184 -10.79 -14.53 0.76
CA GLN A 184 -11.85 -13.65 1.23
C GLN A 184 -11.52 -12.19 0.91
N THR A 185 -10.28 -11.76 1.14
CA THR A 185 -9.80 -10.42 0.75
C THR A 185 -9.99 -10.15 -0.73
N LEU A 186 -9.66 -11.10 -1.61
CA LEU A 186 -9.84 -10.97 -3.06
C LEU A 186 -11.32 -10.89 -3.44
N LYS A 187 -12.17 -11.77 -2.89
CA LYS A 187 -13.62 -11.73 -3.12
C LYS A 187 -14.22 -10.40 -2.68
N ASN A 188 -13.83 -9.93 -1.51
CA ASN A 188 -14.24 -8.64 -0.96
C ASN A 188 -13.76 -7.48 -1.83
N SER A 189 -12.50 -7.51 -2.27
CA SER A 189 -11.92 -6.50 -3.16
C SER A 189 -12.64 -6.43 -4.51
N VAL A 190 -12.99 -7.58 -5.10
CA VAL A 190 -13.82 -7.63 -6.33
C VAL A 190 -15.19 -7.03 -6.09
N ASN A 191 -15.84 -7.37 -4.97
CA ASN A 191 -17.14 -6.80 -4.63
C ASN A 191 -17.07 -5.28 -4.44
N CYS A 192 -16.05 -4.76 -3.74
CA CYS A 192 -15.82 -3.32 -3.58
C CYS A 192 -15.53 -2.66 -4.93
N MET A 193 -14.70 -3.28 -5.78
CA MET A 193 -14.39 -2.78 -7.11
C MET A 193 -15.65 -2.62 -7.98
N ILE A 194 -16.57 -3.59 -7.93
CA ILE A 194 -17.82 -3.55 -8.70
C ILE A 194 -18.79 -2.52 -8.09
N ALA A 195 -18.92 -2.49 -6.75
CA ALA A 195 -19.82 -1.59 -6.05
C ALA A 195 -19.42 -0.12 -6.19
N PHE A 196 -18.10 0.16 -6.17
CA PHE A 196 -17.53 1.52 -6.19
C PHE A 196 -16.60 1.70 -7.41
N LEU A 197 -17.11 1.36 -8.58
CA LEU A 197 -16.36 1.38 -9.85
C LEU A 197 -15.68 2.73 -10.15
N PRO A 198 -16.31 3.91 -9.95
CA PRO A 198 -15.67 5.18 -10.27
C PRO A 198 -14.43 5.47 -9.40
N HIS A 199 -14.49 5.19 -8.10
CA HIS A 199 -13.35 5.35 -7.19
C HIS A 199 -12.27 4.31 -7.49
N ALA A 200 -12.66 3.06 -7.80
CA ALA A 200 -11.74 2.02 -8.24
C ALA A 200 -10.93 2.46 -9.46
N LEU A 201 -11.62 2.98 -10.47
CA LEU A 201 -11.04 3.44 -11.72
C LEU A 201 -10.15 4.68 -11.49
N ALA A 202 -10.58 5.62 -10.65
CA ALA A 202 -9.76 6.77 -10.31
C ALA A 202 -8.45 6.35 -9.63
N ALA A 203 -8.52 5.44 -8.66
CA ALA A 203 -7.33 4.93 -7.98
C ALA A 203 -6.38 4.20 -8.93
N SER A 204 -6.90 3.35 -9.84
CA SER A 204 -6.06 2.63 -10.80
C SER A 204 -5.39 3.55 -11.81
N VAL A 205 -6.10 4.56 -12.31
CA VAL A 205 -5.54 5.59 -13.20
C VAL A 205 -4.42 6.37 -12.51
N VAL A 206 -4.60 6.78 -11.25
CA VAL A 206 -3.55 7.45 -10.48
C VAL A 206 -2.30 6.57 -10.38
N THR A 207 -2.45 5.29 -10.02
CA THR A 207 -1.31 4.37 -9.90
C THR A 207 -0.61 4.16 -11.24
N ILE A 208 -1.35 3.91 -12.33
CA ILE A 208 -0.78 3.68 -13.66
C ILE A 208 -0.07 4.92 -14.18
N LEU A 209 -0.67 6.11 -14.04
CA LEU A 209 -0.06 7.36 -14.50
C LEU A 209 1.21 7.69 -13.70
N PHE A 210 1.17 7.52 -12.38
CA PHE A 210 2.33 7.77 -11.53
C PHE A 210 3.51 6.86 -11.87
N TRP A 211 3.29 5.54 -11.92
CA TRP A 211 4.36 4.60 -12.27
C TRP A 211 4.77 4.69 -13.73
N GLY A 212 3.84 5.00 -14.63
CA GLY A 212 4.14 5.29 -16.03
C GLY A 212 5.09 6.49 -16.16
N LEU A 213 4.83 7.57 -15.43
CA LEU A 213 5.71 8.74 -15.38
C LEU A 213 7.09 8.39 -14.81
N VAL A 214 7.14 7.63 -13.71
CA VAL A 214 8.42 7.14 -13.12
C VAL A 214 9.25 6.39 -14.16
N ILE A 215 8.63 5.49 -14.92
CA ILE A 215 9.31 4.69 -15.95
C ILE A 215 9.76 5.57 -17.13
N LEU A 216 8.88 6.46 -17.62
CA LEU A 216 9.18 7.33 -18.76
C LEU A 216 10.30 8.34 -18.47
N CYS A 217 10.47 8.76 -17.21
CA CYS A 217 11.48 9.73 -16.80
C CYS A 217 12.81 9.11 -16.37
N MET A 218 13.07 7.81 -16.62
CA MET A 218 14.37 7.21 -16.29
C MET A 218 15.54 7.94 -17.00
N PRO A 219 16.66 8.23 -16.31
CA PRO A 219 17.05 7.79 -14.96
C PRO A 219 16.54 8.70 -13.82
N LEU A 220 16.04 9.90 -14.12
CA LEU A 220 15.47 10.83 -13.12
C LEU A 220 14.29 10.22 -12.35
N GLY A 221 13.58 9.26 -12.96
CA GLY A 221 12.54 8.45 -12.33
C GLY A 221 12.98 7.75 -11.04
N LEU A 222 14.26 7.38 -10.90
CA LEU A 222 14.78 6.82 -9.64
C LEU A 222 14.74 7.83 -8.50
N LEU A 223 15.05 9.10 -8.78
CA LEU A 223 14.93 10.18 -7.78
C LEU A 223 13.44 10.41 -7.44
N LEU A 224 12.55 10.38 -8.43
CA LEU A 224 11.12 10.49 -8.20
C LEU A 224 10.59 9.33 -7.33
N MET A 225 11.12 8.12 -7.54
CA MET A 225 10.82 6.94 -6.72
C MET A 225 11.33 7.07 -5.28
N LEU A 226 12.50 7.67 -5.06
CA LEU A 226 13.01 7.88 -3.70
C LEU A 226 12.24 8.97 -2.96
N VAL A 227 11.87 10.06 -3.65
CA VAL A 227 11.18 11.21 -3.04
C VAL A 227 9.68 10.97 -2.87
N PHE A 228 8.99 10.56 -3.92
CA PHE A 228 7.52 10.39 -3.93
C PHE A 228 7.10 8.92 -3.93
N GLY A 229 7.83 8.07 -4.66
CA GLY A 229 7.78 6.62 -4.56
C GLY A 229 6.42 5.97 -4.31
N PHE A 230 6.43 5.02 -3.37
CA PHE A 230 5.25 4.29 -2.97
C PHE A 230 4.31 5.15 -2.14
N TRP A 231 4.82 6.02 -1.26
CA TRP A 231 3.98 6.72 -0.31
C TRP A 231 2.97 7.66 -0.97
N PHE A 232 3.37 8.44 -1.97
CA PHE A 232 2.51 9.44 -2.60
C PHE A 232 1.32 8.76 -3.27
N GLN A 233 1.58 7.72 -4.07
CA GLN A 233 0.50 7.00 -4.74
C GLN A 233 -0.36 6.18 -3.75
N VAL A 234 0.24 5.57 -2.71
CA VAL A 234 -0.52 4.86 -1.67
C VAL A 234 -1.45 5.83 -0.96
N GLU A 235 -0.97 7.02 -0.60
CA GLU A 235 -1.75 8.04 0.09
C GLU A 235 -2.95 8.50 -0.76
N VAL A 236 -2.72 8.89 -2.02
CA VAL A 236 -3.80 9.36 -2.89
C VAL A 236 -4.81 8.25 -3.16
N CYS A 237 -4.35 7.03 -3.45
CA CYS A 237 -5.23 5.88 -3.65
C CYS A 237 -6.03 5.55 -2.39
N CYS A 238 -5.39 5.56 -1.21
CA CYS A 238 -6.07 5.32 0.05
C CYS A 238 -7.11 6.41 0.35
N GLN A 239 -6.84 7.69 0.08
CA GLN A 239 -7.86 8.74 0.22
C GLN A 239 -9.10 8.50 -0.63
N ILE A 240 -8.90 7.99 -1.86
CA ILE A 240 -10.00 7.69 -2.78
C ILE A 240 -10.84 6.51 -2.27
N VAL A 241 -10.21 5.42 -1.81
CA VAL A 241 -10.91 4.16 -1.48
C VAL A 241 -11.29 4.01 -0.01
N TYR A 242 -10.71 4.79 0.91
CA TYR A 242 -10.89 4.59 2.35
C TYR A 242 -12.34 4.80 2.78
N GLY A 243 -13.03 5.82 2.25
CA GLY A 243 -14.45 6.05 2.54
C GLY A 243 -15.34 4.89 2.09
N ASP A 244 -15.02 4.26 0.96
CA ASP A 244 -15.75 3.08 0.47
C ASP A 244 -15.51 1.86 1.37
N LEU A 245 -14.27 1.66 1.80
CA LEU A 245 -13.90 0.57 2.71
C LEU A 245 -14.55 0.72 4.09
N ASP A 246 -14.57 1.94 4.64
CA ASP A 246 -15.24 2.19 5.91
C ASP A 246 -16.75 1.96 5.82
N ARG A 247 -17.39 2.41 4.73
CA ARG A 247 -18.81 2.17 4.47
C ARG A 247 -19.19 0.69 4.42
N VAL A 248 -18.32 -0.16 3.89
CA VAL A 248 -18.59 -1.61 3.77
C VAL A 248 -18.22 -2.39 5.02
N PHE A 249 -17.09 -2.07 5.65
CA PHE A 249 -16.52 -2.88 6.72
C PHE A 249 -16.72 -2.29 8.12
N HIS A 250 -17.26 -1.08 8.23
CA HIS A 250 -17.45 -0.33 9.48
C HIS A 250 -16.14 -0.28 10.27
N ILE A 251 -15.08 0.19 9.61
CA ILE A 251 -13.71 0.11 10.10
C ILE A 251 -13.55 1.02 11.30
N GLU A 252 -14.04 2.26 11.21
CA GLU A 252 -13.96 3.24 12.30
C GLU A 252 -14.75 2.79 13.52
N GLU A 253 -15.95 2.24 13.33
CA GLU A 253 -16.77 1.72 14.43
C GLU A 253 -16.08 0.55 15.15
N LYS A 254 -15.46 -0.36 14.40
CA LYS A 254 -14.73 -1.50 14.99
C LYS A 254 -13.50 -1.07 15.75
N ILE A 255 -12.74 -0.11 15.23
CA ILE A 255 -11.56 0.43 15.91
C ILE A 255 -11.97 1.16 17.18
N GLN A 256 -13.04 1.96 17.13
CA GLN A 256 -13.54 2.66 18.31
C GLN A 256 -13.93 1.67 19.41
N LYS A 257 -14.67 0.60 19.07
CA LYS A 257 -15.02 -0.46 20.02
C LYS A 257 -13.81 -1.17 20.62
N LEU A 258 -12.73 -1.32 19.87
CA LEU A 258 -11.48 -1.91 20.38
C LEU A 258 -10.80 -0.96 21.38
N HIS A 259 -10.70 0.34 21.06
CA HIS A 259 -10.15 1.32 21.98
C HIS A 259 -10.98 1.47 23.25
N ASP A 260 -12.31 1.50 23.13
CA ASP A 260 -13.21 1.57 24.29
C ASP A 260 -13.04 0.34 25.19
N ALA A 261 -12.92 -0.86 24.60
CA ALA A 261 -12.66 -2.09 25.35
C ALA A 261 -11.26 -2.14 26.00
N GLU A 262 -10.23 -1.61 25.33
CA GLU A 262 -8.89 -1.47 25.91
C GLU A 262 -8.91 -0.51 27.11
N LEU A 263 -9.59 0.63 26.98
CA LEU A 263 -9.76 1.60 28.07
C LEU A 263 -10.55 1.01 29.25
N GLU A 264 -11.64 0.29 28.99
CA GLU A 264 -12.40 -0.40 30.04
C GLU A 264 -11.55 -1.44 30.78
N ALA A 265 -10.71 -2.18 30.06
CA ALA A 265 -9.80 -3.15 30.66
C ALA A 265 -8.70 -2.49 31.51
N GLU A 266 -8.13 -1.37 31.05
CA GLU A 266 -7.17 -0.57 31.83
C GLU A 266 -7.81 -0.01 33.10
N LEU A 267 -9.02 0.58 33.01
CA LEU A 267 -9.76 1.09 34.16
C LEU A 267 -10.15 -0.04 35.14
N ALA A 268 -10.44 -1.24 34.66
CA ALA A 268 -10.71 -2.39 35.51
C ALA A 268 -9.45 -2.90 36.22
N ALA A 269 -8.29 -2.87 35.56
CA ALA A 269 -7.00 -3.21 36.17
C ALA A 269 -6.61 -2.21 37.26
N GLU A 270 -6.74 -0.90 37.00
CA GLU A 270 -6.49 0.14 38.01
C GLU A 270 -7.41 -0.01 39.23
N ARG A 271 -8.71 -0.30 39.02
CA ARG A 271 -9.65 -0.55 40.14
C ARG A 271 -9.33 -1.82 40.92
N GLY A 272 -8.77 -2.85 40.28
CA GLY A 272 -8.37 -4.09 40.94
C GLY A 272 -7.10 -3.95 41.77
N GLU A 273 -6.18 -3.06 41.38
CA GLU A 273 -4.97 -2.72 42.14
C GLU A 273 -5.27 -1.87 43.39
N ASP A 274 -6.37 -1.12 43.41
CA ASP A 274 -6.83 -0.35 44.59
C ASP A 274 -7.53 -1.23 45.66
N GLU A 275 -7.85 -2.49 45.36
CA GLU A 275 -8.54 -3.44 46.26
C GLU A 275 -7.60 -4.47 46.93
N GLU A 276 -6.28 -4.47 46.64
CA GLU A 276 -5.23 -5.28 47.32
C GLU A 276 -4.38 -4.44 48.29
#